data_AF-A0A225DXG7-F1
#
_entry.id   AF-A0A225DXG7-F1
#
_cell.length_a   1.000
_cell.length_b   1.000
_cell.length_c   1.000
_cell.angle_alpha   90.00
_cell.angle_beta   90.00
_cell.angle_gamma   90.00
#
_symmetry.space_group_name_H-M   'P 1'
#
loop_
_entity.id
_entity.type
_entity.pdbx_description
1 polymer ?
#
loop_
_entity_poly.entity_id
_entity_poly.type
_entity_poly.pdbx_seq_one_letter_code
_entity_poly.pdbx_strand_id
1 'polypeptide(L)'
;MEIPVVIESVAGNGYRATGAGGLSVGLTADGATAEEAIDRLADQVRTRVNAGAKLAEVNVTASAAPWKQDAGCLSGEPLYEPWREAMADYRRKLNDDPEAL
;
A
#
# COMPACT_ATOMS: atom_id res chain seq x y z
N MET A 1 11.33 -1.22 -6.08
CA MET A 1 10.84 -0.76 -4.77
C MET A 1 11.44 -1.67 -3.73
N GLU A 2 11.97 -1.12 -2.64
CA GLU A 2 12.47 -1.90 -1.52
C GLU A 2 11.39 -1.96 -0.45
N ILE A 3 11.06 -3.17 -0.01
CA ILE A 3 10.06 -3.41 1.03
C ILE A 3 10.78 -4.07 2.20
N PRO A 4 10.79 -3.45 3.39
CA PRO A 4 11.32 -4.12 4.58
C PRO A 4 10.46 -5.35 4.89
N VAL A 5 11.06 -6.46 5.27
CA VAL A 5 10.38 -7.70 5.65
C VAL A 5 10.97 -8.27 6.93
N VAL A 6 10.12 -8.96 7.70
CA VAL A 6 10.49 -9.81 8.83
C VAL A 6 10.46 -11.26 8.35
N ILE A 7 11.53 -12.02 8.59
CA ILE A 7 11.68 -13.43 8.21
C ILE A 7 11.75 -14.28 9.47
N GLU A 8 10.85 -15.25 9.59
CA GLU A 8 10.71 -16.14 10.75
C GLU A 8 10.79 -17.61 10.31
N SER A 9 11.36 -18.49 11.15
CA SER A 9 11.28 -19.94 10.92
C SER A 9 9.89 -20.45 11.29
N VAL A 10 9.41 -21.46 10.56
CA VAL A 10 8.13 -22.14 10.85
C VAL A 10 8.33 -23.65 10.93
N ALA A 11 7.37 -24.35 11.55
CA ALA A 11 7.40 -25.80 11.69
C ALA A 11 7.57 -26.49 10.32
N GLY A 12 8.35 -27.58 10.29
CA GLY A 12 8.63 -28.31 9.05
C GLY A 12 9.79 -27.74 8.22
N ASN A 13 10.74 -27.04 8.86
CA ASN A 13 11.96 -26.51 8.20
C ASN A 13 11.67 -25.41 7.15
N GLY A 14 10.55 -24.70 7.29
CA GLY A 14 10.14 -23.61 6.39
C GLY A 14 10.46 -22.21 6.94
N TYR A 15 10.20 -21.20 6.11
CA TYR A 15 10.32 -19.78 6.49
C TYR A 15 9.05 -19.01 6.11
N ARG A 16 8.69 -18.04 6.93
CA ARG A 16 7.64 -17.05 6.66
C ARG A 16 8.30 -15.68 6.50
N ALA A 17 8.02 -15.01 5.39
CA ALA A 17 8.42 -13.62 5.17
C ALA A 17 7.16 -12.74 5.22
N THR A 18 7.22 -11.67 6.01
CA THR A 18 6.10 -10.78 6.31
C THR A 18 6.54 -9.35 6.05
N GLY A 19 5.86 -8.61 5.16
CA GLY A 19 6.23 -7.23 4.84
C GLY A 19 6.01 -6.26 6.00
N ALA A 20 6.95 -5.37 6.27
CA ALA A 20 6.92 -4.34 7.30
C ALA A 20 6.13 -3.07 6.94
N GLY A 21 5.42 -3.07 5.80
CA GLY A 21 4.41 -2.06 5.49
C GLY A 21 3.14 -2.28 6.29
N GLY A 22 2.47 -1.19 6.71
CA GLY A 22 1.41 -1.16 7.74
C GLY A 22 0.19 -2.11 7.58
N LEU A 23 0.06 -2.85 6.49
CA LEU A 23 -0.95 -3.93 6.33
C LEU A 23 -0.40 -5.35 6.52
N SER A 24 0.92 -5.58 6.46
CA SER A 24 1.47 -6.94 6.40
C SER A 24 2.05 -7.47 7.72
N VAL A 25 2.46 -6.65 8.72
CA VAL A 25 2.91 -7.19 10.04
C VAL A 25 1.88 -7.06 11.17
N GLY A 26 0.81 -6.28 11.01
CA GLY A 26 -0.05 -5.93 12.15
C GLY A 26 0.75 -5.33 13.32
N LEU A 27 1.91 -4.74 13.03
CA LEU A 27 2.73 -4.01 14.00
C LEU A 27 2.14 -2.63 14.14
N THR A 28 1.36 -2.45 15.20
CA THR A 28 0.81 -1.16 15.59
C THR A 28 1.10 -0.97 17.07
N ALA A 29 1.46 0.24 17.45
CA ALA A 29 1.65 0.60 18.84
C ALA A 29 1.09 2.02 19.05
N ASP A 30 0.20 2.16 20.01
CA ASP A 30 -0.26 3.46 20.46
C ASP A 30 0.69 4.00 21.54
N GLY A 31 0.84 5.31 21.60
CA GLY A 31 1.62 6.04 22.62
C GLY A 31 0.91 7.34 22.98
N ALA A 32 1.15 7.86 24.19
CA ALA A 32 0.64 9.18 24.57
C ALA A 32 1.38 10.30 23.80
N THR A 33 2.58 10.00 23.28
CA THR A 33 3.31 10.83 22.33
C THR A 33 3.75 10.04 21.11
N ALA A 34 4.18 10.75 20.07
CA ALA A 34 4.73 10.15 18.86
C ALA A 34 5.99 9.31 19.17
N GLU A 35 6.89 9.85 20.00
CA GLU A 35 8.11 9.14 20.43
C GLU A 35 7.76 7.86 21.18
N GLU A 36 6.78 7.91 22.09
CA GLU A 36 6.38 6.73 22.85
C GLU A 36 5.74 5.65 21.95
N ALA A 37 4.94 6.05 20.96
CA ALA A 37 4.38 5.11 19.98
C ALA A 37 5.50 4.44 19.15
N ILE A 38 6.52 5.21 18.75
CA ILE A 38 7.69 4.70 18.02
C ILE A 38 8.50 3.73 18.88
N ASP A 39 8.79 4.09 20.14
CA ASP A 39 9.57 3.24 21.05
C ASP A 39 8.85 1.90 21.31
N ARG A 40 7.54 1.94 21.56
CA ARG A 40 6.72 0.72 21.75
C ARG A 40 6.69 -0.15 20.49
N LEU A 41 6.63 0.46 19.31
CA LEU A 41 6.71 -0.27 18.04
C LEU A 41 8.09 -0.93 17.87
N ALA A 42 9.16 -0.19 18.19
CA ALA A 42 10.53 -0.69 18.11
C ALA A 42 10.76 -1.88 19.06
N ASP A 43 10.17 -1.84 20.25
CA ASP A 43 10.26 -2.95 21.20
C ASP A 43 9.56 -4.22 20.69
N GLN A 44 8.38 -4.11 20.06
CA GLN A 44 7.73 -5.26 19.41
C GLN A 44 8.60 -5.88 18.32
N VAL A 45 9.31 -5.06 17.55
CA VAL A 45 10.27 -5.54 16.54
C VAL A 45 11.45 -6.24 17.21
N ARG A 46 12.06 -5.64 18.23
CA ARG A 46 13.18 -6.24 18.99
C ARG A 46 12.79 -7.58 19.60
N THR A 47 11.58 -7.70 20.16
CA THR A 47 11.08 -8.97 20.71
C THR A 47 11.08 -10.08 19.67
N ARG A 48 10.60 -9.81 18.45
CA ARG A 48 10.61 -10.81 17.37
C ARG A 48 12.02 -11.15 16.91
N VAL A 49 12.89 -10.14 16.78
CA VAL A 49 14.30 -10.36 16.40
C VAL A 49 15.02 -11.22 17.44
N ASN A 50 14.81 -10.95 18.73
CA ASN A 50 15.38 -11.75 19.82
C ASN A 50 14.83 -13.19 19.86
N ALA A 51 13.61 -13.40 19.37
CA ALA A 51 13.02 -14.74 19.19
C ALA A 51 13.55 -15.47 17.95
N GLY A 52 14.46 -14.86 17.18
CA GLY A 52 15.11 -15.45 16.01
C GLY A 52 14.62 -14.93 14.66
N ALA A 53 13.72 -13.94 14.65
CA ALA A 53 13.32 -13.28 13.41
C ALA A 53 14.47 -12.46 12.82
N LYS A 54 14.51 -12.35 11.49
CA LYS A 54 15.50 -11.54 10.77
C LYS A 54 14.82 -10.41 10.02
N LEU A 55 15.42 -9.22 10.05
CA LEU A 55 15.02 -8.11 9.19
C LEU A 55 15.79 -8.18 7.88
N ALA A 56 15.10 -8.03 6.76
CA ALA A 56 15.70 -7.96 5.44
C ALA A 56 14.94 -6.94 4.57
N GLU A 57 15.56 -6.46 3.51
CA GLU A 57 14.91 -5.67 2.48
C GLU A 57 14.72 -6.53 1.23
N VAL A 58 13.49 -6.55 0.72
CA VAL A 58 13.16 -7.27 -0.51
C VAL A 58 13.03 -6.26 -1.65
N ASN A 59 13.89 -6.43 -2.64
CA ASN A 59 13.82 -5.69 -3.89
C ASN A 59 12.70 -6.26 -4.77
N VAL A 60 11.61 -5.50 -4.91
CA VAL A 60 10.52 -5.79 -5.83
C VAL A 60 10.68 -4.93 -7.07
N THR A 61 11.08 -5.54 -8.18
CA THR A 61 10.98 -4.95 -9.51
C THR A 61 9.52 -4.91 -9.90
N ALA A 62 8.91 -3.73 -9.83
CA ALA A 62 7.62 -3.53 -10.46
C ALA A 62 7.82 -3.67 -11.97
N SER A 63 7.30 -4.75 -12.56
CA SER A 63 7.02 -4.73 -14.00
C SER A 63 6.21 -3.48 -14.29
N ALA A 64 6.51 -2.78 -15.39
CA ALA A 64 5.69 -1.66 -15.83
C ALA A 64 4.23 -2.15 -15.82
N ALA A 65 3.39 -1.52 -15.01
CA ALA A 65 2.04 -2.00 -14.84
C ALA A 65 1.37 -2.03 -16.23
N PRO A 66 0.73 -3.14 -16.66
CA PRO A 66 0.29 -3.31 -18.05
C PRO A 66 -0.53 -2.13 -18.58
N TRP A 67 -1.37 -1.55 -17.72
CA TRP A 67 -2.19 -0.36 -18.00
C TRP A 67 -1.40 0.92 -18.30
N LYS A 68 -0.10 1.00 -17.97
CA LYS A 68 0.74 2.15 -18.33
C LYS A 68 0.93 2.26 -19.85
N GLN A 69 0.78 1.17 -20.59
CA GLN A 69 0.81 1.18 -22.05
C GLN A 69 -0.39 1.96 -22.63
N ASP A 70 -1.51 1.95 -21.93
CA ASP A 70 -2.75 2.61 -22.33
C ASP A 70 -2.88 4.04 -21.78
N ALA A 71 -1.91 4.50 -20.97
CA ALA A 71 -1.93 5.84 -20.41
C ALA A 71 -1.84 6.89 -21.51
N GLY A 72 -2.87 7.72 -21.64
CA GLY A 72 -2.94 8.76 -22.67
C GLY A 72 -3.41 8.27 -24.04
N CYS A 73 -3.94 7.05 -24.17
CA CYS A 73 -4.44 6.50 -25.43
C CYS A 73 -5.54 7.35 -26.09
N LEU A 74 -6.26 8.17 -25.32
CA LEU A 74 -7.29 9.09 -25.82
C LEU A 74 -6.75 10.50 -26.14
N SER A 75 -5.43 10.72 -25.98
CA SER A 75 -4.81 12.01 -26.27
C SER A 75 -4.85 12.29 -27.78
N GLY A 76 -5.52 13.37 -28.18
CA GLY A 76 -5.70 13.72 -29.60
C GLY A 76 -6.93 13.10 -30.25
N GLU A 77 -7.70 12.27 -29.54
CA GLU A 77 -8.99 11.79 -30.04
C GLU A 77 -9.98 12.96 -30.17
N PRO A 78 -10.59 13.18 -31.35
CA PRO A 78 -11.46 14.34 -31.58
C PRO A 78 -12.65 14.45 -30.62
N LEU A 79 -13.09 13.32 -30.07
CA LEU A 79 -14.22 13.24 -29.16
C LEU A 79 -13.83 13.21 -27.68
N TYR A 80 -12.54 13.28 -27.36
CA TYR A 80 -12.07 13.22 -25.97
C TYR A 80 -12.58 14.39 -25.13
N GLU A 81 -12.50 15.60 -25.68
CA GLU A 81 -12.92 16.81 -24.96
C GLU A 81 -14.43 16.84 -24.72
N PRO A 82 -15.31 16.62 -25.73
CA PRO A 82 -16.75 16.53 -25.50
C PRO A 82 -17.14 15.41 -24.53
N TRP A 83 -16.48 14.25 -24.61
CA TRP A 83 -16.74 13.13 -23.69
C TRP A 83 -16.39 13.51 -22.25
N ARG A 84 -15.24 14.16 -22.03
CA ARG A 84 -14.80 14.62 -20.71
C ARG A 84 -15.77 15.63 -20.10
N GLU A 85 -16.22 16.61 -20.89
CA GLU A 85 -17.23 17.59 -20.47
C GLU A 85 -18.55 16.91 -20.07
N ALA A 86 -19.05 15.98 -20.89
CA ALA A 86 -20.27 15.24 -20.58
C ALA A 86 -20.17 14.40 -19.29
N MET A 87 -19.02 13.77 -19.05
CA MET A 87 -18.76 13.04 -17.80
C MET A 87 -18.69 13.96 -16.58
N ALA A 88 -18.10 15.15 -16.72
CA ALA A 88 -18.05 16.15 -15.66
C ALA A 88 -19.45 16.68 -15.31
N ASP A 89 -20.28 16.95 -16.33
CA ASP A 89 -21.68 17.34 -16.15
C ASP A 89 -22.50 16.28 -15.44
N TYR A 90 -22.34 15.02 -15.83
CA TYR A 90 -22.99 13.89 -15.17
C TYR A 90 -22.57 13.79 -13.70
N ARG A 91 -21.27 13.95 -13.41
CA ARG A 91 -20.77 13.88 -12.03
C ARG A 91 -21.28 15.03 -11.16
N ARG A 92 -21.40 16.25 -11.71
CA ARG A 92 -22.03 17.37 -11.02
C ARG A 92 -23.48 17.07 -10.65
N LYS A 93 -24.26 16.56 -11.60
CA LYS A 93 -25.66 16.17 -11.36
C LYS A 93 -25.79 15.13 -10.24
N LEU A 94 -24.91 14.13 -10.20
CA LEU A 94 -24.91 13.13 -9.11
C LEU A 94 -24.51 13.74 -7.76
N ASN A 95 -23.51 14.61 -7.73
CA ASN A 95 -23.09 15.25 -6.47
C ASN A 95 -24.17 16.19 -5.91
N ASP A 96 -24.97 16.81 -6.78
CA ASP A 96 -26.03 17.74 -6.41
C ASP A 96 -27.37 17.02 -6.11
N ASP A 97 -27.45 15.71 -6.37
CA ASP A 97 -28.62 14.87 -6.08
C ASP A 97 -28.48 14.24 -4.69
N PRO A 98 -29.33 14.62 -3.71
CA PRO A 98 -29.26 14.08 -2.35
C PRO A 98 -29.64 12.59 -2.25
N GLU A 99 -30.21 12.00 -3.29
CA GLU A 99 -30.59 10.59 -3.37
C GLU A 99 -29.66 9.77 -4.29
N ALA A 100 -28.57 10.37 -4.78
CA ALA A 100 -27.54 9.62 -5.50
C ALA A 100 -26.84 8.63 -4.55
N LEU A 101 -26.76 7.37 -4.97
CA LEU A 101 -26.21 6.23 -4.20
C LEU A 101 -24.78 6.43 -3.70
#